data_AF-A0A4Y7LHS3-F1
#
_entry.id   AF-A0A4Y7LHS3-F1
#
_cell.length_a   1.000
_cell.length_b   1.000
_cell.length_c   1.000
_cell.angle_alpha   90.00
_cell.angle_beta   90.00
_cell.angle_gamma   90.00
#
_symmetry.space_group_name_H-M   'P 1'
#
loop_
_entity.id
_entity.type
_entity.pdbx_description
1 polymer ?
#
loop_
_entity_poly.entity_id
_entity_poly.type
_entity_poly.pdbx_seq_one_letter_code
_entity_poly.pdbx_strand_id
1 'polypeptide(L)'
;MLRMDFTETLFFGHAQILLPMMLDQGLNARFLVEKGIGHEVERNEDGSFTKEEIARSTKTVMVEQEGQHLRLKAMQMGESIFSNHGLHEEYIVKFISGLNHLLRKE
;
A
#
# COMPACT_ATOMS: atom_id res chain seq x y z
N MET A 1 -17.41 -4.29 -0.81
CA MET A 1 -17.06 -3.11 0.02
C MET A 1 -15.94 -3.58 0.92
N LEU A 2 -14.68 -3.19 0.72
CA LEU A 2 -14.17 -1.83 0.55
C LEU A 2 -13.28 -1.72 -0.71
N ARG A 3 -13.71 -0.85 -1.64
CA ARG A 3 -12.82 -0.29 -2.65
C ARG A 3 -12.12 0.90 -1.97
N MET A 4 -10.91 0.67 -1.53
CA MET A 4 -9.90 1.71 -1.44
C MET A 4 -8.61 1.01 -1.82
N ASP A 5 -8.10 1.35 -3.00
CA ASP A 5 -6.88 0.73 -3.52
C ASP A 5 -5.72 1.16 -2.62
N PHE A 6 -4.78 0.27 -2.35
CA PHE A 6 -3.72 0.50 -1.35
C PHE A 6 -2.92 1.80 -1.62
N THR A 7 -2.88 2.24 -2.87
CA THR A 7 -2.25 3.48 -3.33
C THR A 7 -2.93 4.73 -2.75
N GLU A 8 -4.26 4.75 -2.64
CA GLU A 8 -5.01 5.87 -2.05
C GLU A 8 -4.78 5.94 -0.54
N THR A 9 -4.79 4.80 0.13
CA THR A 9 -4.48 4.72 1.57
C THR A 9 -3.07 5.23 1.87
N LEU A 10 -2.09 4.85 1.03
CA LEU A 10 -0.71 5.31 1.15
C LEU A 10 -0.52 6.76 0.73
N PHE A 11 -1.33 7.30 -0.19
CA PHE A 11 -1.33 8.72 -0.50
C PHE A 11 -1.55 9.58 0.76
N PHE A 12 -2.43 9.12 1.66
CA PHE A 12 -2.66 9.75 2.96
C PHE A 12 -1.73 9.25 4.08
N GLY A 13 -0.75 8.40 3.77
CA GLY A 13 0.23 7.93 4.73
C GLY A 13 -0.28 6.93 5.76
N HIS A 14 -1.38 6.23 5.47
CA HIS A 14 -1.99 5.29 6.42
C HIS A 14 -1.43 3.87 6.27
N ALA A 15 -1.12 3.23 7.40
CA ALA A 15 -0.77 1.81 7.44
C ALA A 15 -1.99 0.92 7.18
N GLN A 16 -1.76 -0.25 6.62
CA GLN A 16 -2.85 -1.11 6.14
C GLN A 16 -3.01 -2.41 6.92
N ILE A 17 -4.25 -2.79 7.17
CA ILE A 17 -4.63 -4.11 7.66
C ILE A 17 -5.17 -4.89 6.46
N LEU A 18 -4.51 -5.98 6.09
CA LEU A 18 -4.67 -6.61 4.79
C LEU A 18 -5.50 -7.89 4.90
N LEU A 19 -6.57 -7.96 4.10
CA LEU A 19 -7.42 -9.14 3.97
C LEU A 19 -7.48 -9.59 2.49
N PRO A 20 -6.42 -10.25 1.95
CA PRO A 20 -6.30 -10.50 0.50
C PRO A 20 -7.23 -11.61 -0.05
N MET A 21 -8.38 -11.28 -0.62
CA MET A 21 -9.41 -12.28 -0.97
C MET A 21 -9.25 -12.92 -2.34
N MET A 22 -8.89 -12.15 -3.38
CA MET A 22 -8.88 -12.63 -4.76
C MET A 22 -7.80 -11.94 -5.59
N LEU A 23 -7.49 -12.54 -6.75
CA LEU A 23 -6.60 -11.99 -7.78
C LEU A 23 -5.18 -11.73 -7.24
N ASP A 24 -4.62 -10.56 -7.54
CA ASP A 24 -3.28 -10.12 -7.19
C ASP A 24 -3.15 -9.65 -5.73
N GLN A 25 -4.25 -9.61 -4.98
CA GLN A 25 -4.26 -9.10 -3.61
C GLN A 25 -3.30 -9.85 -2.68
N GLY A 26 -3.08 -11.16 -2.88
CA GLY A 26 -2.09 -11.91 -2.10
C GLY A 26 -0.66 -11.45 -2.34
N LEU A 27 -0.32 -11.15 -3.60
CA LEU A 27 1.01 -10.61 -3.96
C LEU A 27 1.18 -9.19 -3.43
N ASN A 28 0.15 -8.35 -3.57
CA ASN A 28 0.16 -6.99 -3.04
C ASN A 28 0.27 -7.00 -1.50
N ALA A 29 -0.45 -7.87 -0.81
CA ALA A 29 -0.40 -7.99 0.64
C ALA A 29 1.01 -8.35 1.12
N ARG A 30 1.60 -9.40 0.52
CA ARG A 30 2.99 -9.79 0.79
C ARG A 30 3.97 -8.64 0.58
N PHE A 31 3.85 -7.93 -0.54
CA PHE A 31 4.70 -6.78 -0.83
C PHE A 31 4.57 -5.67 0.22
N LEU A 32 3.35 -5.34 0.63
CA LEU A 32 3.10 -4.29 1.64
C LEU A 32 3.62 -4.69 3.03
N VAL A 33 3.52 -5.97 3.40
CA VAL A 33 4.12 -6.53 4.62
C VAL A 33 5.64 -6.45 4.54
N GLU A 34 6.26 -6.88 3.44
CA GLU A 34 7.71 -6.81 3.23
C GLU A 34 8.25 -5.37 3.25
N LYS A 35 7.44 -4.40 2.82
CA LYS A 35 7.77 -2.96 2.90
C LYS A 35 7.53 -2.34 4.28
N GLY A 36 6.95 -3.08 5.22
CA GLY A 36 6.65 -2.60 6.57
C GLY A 36 5.59 -1.52 6.59
N ILE A 37 4.62 -1.55 5.68
CA ILE A 37 3.51 -0.60 5.57
C ILE A 37 2.14 -1.29 5.65
N GLY A 38 2.13 -2.62 5.82
CA GLY A 38 0.95 -3.42 5.97
C GLY A 38 1.13 -4.54 6.98
N HIS A 39 0.03 -4.99 7.55
CA HIS A 39 -0.08 -6.15 8.42
C HIS A 39 -1.16 -7.07 7.86
N GLU A 40 -0.78 -8.29 7.48
CA GLU A 40 -1.72 -9.28 6.98
C GLU A 40 -2.42 -9.97 8.14
N VAL A 41 -3.75 -10.04 8.04
CA VAL A 41 -4.56 -10.75 9.03
C VAL A 41 -4.38 -12.26 8.84
N GLU A 42 -4.11 -12.98 9.93
CA GLU A 42 -4.00 -14.44 9.88
C GLU A 42 -5.32 -15.08 9.45
N ARG A 43 -5.20 -16.20 8.72
CA ARG A 43 -6.31 -16.99 8.22
C ARG A 43 -6.19 -18.42 8.69
N ASN A 44 -7.35 -19.06 8.82
CA ASN A 44 -7.42 -20.50 9.04
C ASN A 44 -6.98 -21.27 7.78
N GLU A 45 -6.72 -22.57 7.93
CA GLU A 45 -6.33 -23.45 6.82
C GLU A 45 -7.39 -23.52 5.70
N ASP A 46 -8.67 -23.31 6.04
CA ASP A 46 -9.78 -23.22 5.08
C ASP A 46 -9.85 -21.86 4.35
N GLY A 47 -8.93 -20.94 4.64
CA GLY A 47 -8.84 -19.60 4.07
C GLY A 47 -9.77 -18.57 4.70
N SER A 48 -10.56 -18.94 5.71
CA SER A 48 -11.48 -18.05 6.42
C SER A 48 -10.77 -17.13 7.41
N PHE A 49 -11.39 -15.98 7.66
CA PHE A 49 -11.00 -15.05 8.72
C PHE A 49 -11.90 -15.20 9.94
N THR A 50 -11.32 -14.99 11.12
CA THR A 50 -12.08 -14.89 12.36
C THR A 50 -12.18 -13.44 12.82
N LYS A 51 -13.22 -13.13 13.60
CA LYS A 51 -13.38 -11.78 14.19
C LYS A 51 -12.25 -11.48 15.19
N GLU A 52 -11.73 -12.52 15.84
CA GLU A 52 -10.63 -12.44 16.80
C GLU A 52 -9.33 -12.01 16.12
N GLU A 53 -8.99 -12.61 14.98
CA GLU A 53 -7.79 -12.25 14.20
C GLU A 53 -7.87 -10.82 13.66
N ILE A 54 -9.03 -10.42 13.14
CA ILE A 54 -9.26 -9.06 12.64
C ILE A 54 -9.14 -8.04 13.79
N ALA A 55 -9.76 -8.32 14.94
CA ALA A 55 -9.70 -7.42 16.09
C ALA A 55 -8.27 -7.29 16.63
N ARG A 56 -7.52 -8.40 16.71
CA ARG A 56 -6.12 -8.39 17.13
C ARG A 56 -5.26 -7.57 16.18
N SER A 57 -5.34 -7.84 14.89
CA SER A 57 -4.61 -7.12 13.84
C SER A 57 -4.90 -5.61 13.89
N THR A 58 -6.19 -5.25 14.06
CA THR A 58 -6.60 -3.85 14.18
C THR A 58 -5.99 -3.19 15.41
N LYS A 59 -6.04 -3.87 16.56
CA LYS A 59 -5.45 -3.36 17.80
C LYS A 59 -3.94 -3.20 17.67
N THR A 60 -3.24 -4.18 17.11
CA THR A 60 -1.80 -4.14 16.88
C THR A 60 -1.41 -2.96 15.99
N VAL A 61 -2.07 -2.80 14.84
CA VAL A 61 -1.74 -1.73 13.88
C VAL A 61 -2.13 -0.34 14.40
N MET A 62 -3.22 -0.18 15.15
CA MET A 62 -3.77 1.14 15.48
C MET A 62 -3.43 1.63 16.89
N VAL A 63 -3.22 0.71 17.85
CA VAL A 63 -3.11 1.06 19.27
C VAL A 63 -1.75 0.67 19.84
N GLU A 64 -1.28 -0.53 19.52
CA GLU A 64 -0.08 -1.09 20.16
C GLU A 64 1.21 -0.47 19.61
N GLN A 65 2.28 -0.61 20.40
CA GLN A 65 3.60 -0.07 20.05
C GLN A 65 4.21 -0.83 18.88
N GLU A 66 3.93 -2.12 18.78
CA GLU A 66 4.30 -2.98 17.66
C GLU A 66 3.81 -2.38 16.33
N GLY A 67 2.62 -1.78 16.26
CA GLY A 67 2.13 -1.15 15.02
C GLY A 67 2.73 0.22 14.70
N GLN A 68 3.47 0.84 15.62
CA GLN A 68 3.98 2.20 15.45
C GLN A 68 4.92 2.31 14.25
N HIS A 69 5.77 1.31 14.05
CA HIS A 69 6.71 1.31 12.91
C HIS A 69 5.97 1.28 11.57
N LEU A 70 4.85 0.54 11.46
CA LEU A 70 4.02 0.48 10.25
C LEU A 70 3.44 1.86 9.93
N ARG A 71 2.85 2.53 10.94
CA ARG A 71 2.24 3.86 10.79
C ARG A 71 3.26 4.92 10.37
N LEU A 72 4.43 4.93 11.02
CA LEU A 72 5.51 5.86 10.68
C LEU A 72 6.04 5.60 9.26
N LYS A 73 6.23 4.33 8.89
CA LYS A 73 6.74 3.98 7.56
C LYS A 73 5.73 4.33 6.47
N ALA A 74 4.44 4.07 6.69
CA ALA A 74 3.38 4.44 5.77
C ALA A 74 3.32 5.96 5.57
N MET A 75 3.41 6.74 6.65
CA MET A 75 3.47 8.20 6.59
C MET A 75 4.66 8.70 5.76
N GLN A 76 5.86 8.18 6.05
CA GLN A 76 7.07 8.52 5.29
C GLN A 76 6.97 8.18 3.81
N MET A 77 6.43 7.00 3.47
CA MET A 77 6.25 6.59 2.07
C MET A 77 5.17 7.42 1.39
N GLY A 78 4.11 7.78 2.11
CA GLY A 78 3.06 8.67 1.63
C GLY A 78 3.64 9.98 1.16
N GLU A 79 4.38 10.68 2.03
CA GLU A 79 4.99 11.98 1.73
C GLU A 79 6.07 11.91 0.63
N SER A 80 6.96 10.90 0.68
CA SER A 80 8.11 10.84 -0.22
C SER A 80 7.77 10.35 -1.62
N ILE A 81 6.74 9.51 -1.77
CA ILE A 81 6.42 8.83 -3.02
C ILE A 81 4.98 9.12 -3.44
N PHE A 82 3.97 8.77 -2.64
CA PHE A 82 2.59 8.70 -3.13
C PHE A 82 1.96 10.08 -3.32
N SER A 83 2.15 11.01 -2.38
CA SER A 83 1.64 12.39 -2.47
C SER A 83 2.65 13.38 -3.05
N ASN A 84 3.81 12.90 -3.51
CA ASN A 84 4.84 13.73 -4.11
C ASN A 84 4.47 14.12 -5.55
N HIS A 85 3.70 15.20 -5.68
CA HIS A 85 3.25 15.72 -6.97
C HIS A 85 4.42 16.08 -7.91
N GLY A 86 5.51 16.62 -7.38
CA GLY A 86 6.69 16.98 -8.19
C GLY A 86 7.36 15.74 -8.81
N LEU A 87 7.50 14.66 -8.02
CA LEU A 87 8.03 13.38 -8.52
C LEU A 87 7.16 12.81 -9.63
N HIS A 88 5.83 12.80 -9.44
CA HIS A 88 4.90 12.26 -10.42
C HIS A 88 4.83 13.12 -11.69
N GLU A 89 4.86 14.45 -11.55
CA GLU A 89 4.94 15.37 -12.68
C GLU A 89 6.22 15.15 -13.49
N GLU A 90 7.37 15.01 -12.82
CA GLU A 90 8.65 14.72 -13.47
C GLU A 90 8.60 13.42 -14.29
N TYR A 91 7.98 12.36 -13.76
CA TYR A 91 7.79 11.11 -14.50
C TYR A 91 6.95 11.31 -15.76
N ILE A 92 5.84 12.04 -15.66
CA ILE A 92 4.96 12.33 -16.80
C ILE A 92 5.71 13.16 -17.86
N VAL A 93 6.43 14.21 -17.44
CA VAL A 93 7.19 15.07 -18.34
C VAL A 93 8.29 14.29 -19.06
N LYS A 94 9.02 13.43 -18.36
CA LYS A 94 10.05 12.55 -18.95
C LYS A 94 9.45 11.58 -19.95
N PHE A 95 8.31 10.97 -19.61
CA PHE A 95 7.60 10.05 -20.49
C PHE A 95 7.15 10.75 -21.79
N ILE A 96 6.50 11.91 -21.68
CA ILE A 96 6.06 12.71 -22.84
C ILE A 96 7.27 13.13 -23.69
N SER A 97 8.36 13.57 -23.07
CA SER A 97 9.58 13.96 -23.77
C SER A 97 10.19 12.79 -24.56
N GLY A 98 10.20 11.59 -23.97
CA GLY A 98 10.64 10.37 -24.63
C GLY A 98 9.77 10.01 -25.84
N LEU A 99 8.45 10.07 -25.71
CA LEU A 99 7.51 9.82 -26.83
C LEU A 99 7.71 10.83 -27.96
N ASN A 100 7.82 12.11 -27.63
CA ASN A 100 8.03 13.17 -28.62
C ASN A 100 9.35 13.03 -29.39
N HIS A 101 10.38 12.42 -28.79
CA HIS A 101 11.63 12.12 -29.48
C HIS A 101 11.48 10.96 -30.47
N LEU A 102 10.67 9.95 -30.12
CA LEU A 102 10.37 8.83 -31.01
C LEU A 102 9.52 9.26 -32.21
N LEU A 103 8.51 10.10 -31.97
CA LEU A 103 7.59 10.57 -33.01
C LEU A 103 8.21 11.59 -33.99
N ARG A 104 9.34 12.22 -33.63
CA ARG A 104 10.06 13.17 -34.49
C ARG A 104 11.24 12.54 -35.26
N LYS A 105 11.41 11.21 -35.15
CA LYS A 105 12.44 10.45 -35.87
C LYS A 105 11.95 9.82 -37.18
N GLU A 106 10.74 10.17 -37.61
CA GLU A 106 10.25 10.01 -38.98
C GLU A 106 10.23 11.37 -39.68
#